data_AF-A0A4R0WL29-F1
#
_entry.id   AF-A0A4R0WL29-F1
#
_cell.length_a   1.000
_cell.length_b   1.000
_cell.length_c   1.000
_cell.angle_alpha   90.00
_cell.angle_beta   90.00
_cell.angle_gamma   90.00
#
_symmetry.space_group_name_H-M   'P 1'
#
loop_
_entity.id
_entity.type
_entity.pdbx_description
1 polymer ?
#
loop_
_entity_poly.entity_id
_entity_poly.type
_entity_poly.pdbx_seq_one_letter_code
_entity_poly.pdbx_strand_id
1 'polypeptide(L)'
;MEDKNRRKSIALTVCLIVVGILVAAALMCIGVFAILMCTGIISVKHLLISFNWQWDFWTCLEAIGTIGATTVALFGLNLKETREKRWAVAKMVSSWISEDSKPNADGTAYVRKVIIHVNNESDEPVYDVEVNTTLDNGKHWLGPLSAPDIIRVLPAHRELQFDITIPMLGYRHMDTPQVACTFVDPNGRVWERNIDGKLRDCSKEKPHWVDQQDDELPVKGEDFTPFNSMAVCLMFLNALNKDPNGEAMRALISPQATGWEKVDWDELKRDYGNCVPTSNARFPAPHVAVILLVADESLQGKKAEGRGMTINAAAAVTLTFSQEQGWRVFGIGGRVLPEDILFPEGTLTQELG
;
A
#
# COMPACT_ATOMS: atom_id res chain seq x y z
N MET A 1 10.74 -13.91 17.52
CA MET A 1 10.74 -15.25 18.15
C MET A 1 9.84 -15.30 19.40
N GLU A 2 9.57 -14.17 20.08
CA GLU A 2 8.73 -14.08 21.29
C GLU A 2 7.23 -14.37 21.11
N ASP A 3 6.60 -13.98 19.99
CA ASP A 3 5.16 -14.19 19.74
C ASP A 3 4.79 -15.69 19.64
N LYS A 4 5.72 -16.52 19.14
CA LYS A 4 5.55 -17.99 19.07
C LYS A 4 5.61 -18.64 20.46
N ASN A 5 6.45 -18.11 21.35
CA ASN A 5 6.55 -18.59 22.73
C ASN A 5 5.37 -18.11 23.58
N ARG A 6 4.86 -16.89 23.33
CA ARG A 6 3.66 -16.37 23.98
C ARG A 6 2.40 -17.16 23.62
N ARG A 7 2.23 -17.57 22.36
CA ARG A 7 1.10 -18.42 21.93
C ARG A 7 1.17 -19.83 22.49
N LYS A 8 2.37 -20.43 22.59
CA LYS A 8 2.58 -21.71 23.27
C LYS A 8 2.27 -21.61 24.75
N SER A 9 2.66 -20.50 25.40
CA SER A 9 2.35 -20.24 26.81
C SER A 9 0.85 -20.11 27.06
N ILE A 10 0.11 -19.37 26.21
CA ILE A 10 -1.36 -19.24 26.32
C ILE A 10 -2.05 -20.59 26.11
N ALA A 11 -1.65 -21.36 25.09
CA ALA A 11 -2.20 -22.70 24.86
C ALA A 11 -1.93 -23.66 26.03
N LEU A 12 -0.72 -23.61 26.61
CA LEU A 12 -0.36 -24.41 27.79
C LEU A 12 -1.18 -23.99 29.02
N THR A 13 -1.38 -22.69 29.22
CA THR A 13 -2.14 -22.13 30.35
C THR A 13 -3.61 -22.55 30.27
N VAL A 14 -4.22 -22.47 29.08
CA VAL A 14 -5.61 -22.92 28.87
C VAL A 14 -5.73 -24.44 29.08
N CYS A 15 -4.77 -25.22 28.60
CA CYS A 15 -4.76 -26.68 28.80
C CYS A 15 -4.67 -27.05 30.30
N LEU A 16 -3.81 -26.36 31.06
CA LEU A 16 -3.68 -26.54 32.50
C LEU A 16 -4.95 -26.15 33.26
N ILE A 17 -5.64 -25.08 32.85
CA ILE A 17 -6.92 -24.67 33.45
C ILE A 17 -7.99 -25.74 33.20
N VAL A 18 -8.10 -26.28 31.98
CA VAL A 18 -9.07 -27.33 31.64
C VAL A 18 -8.80 -28.62 32.43
N VAL A 19 -7.53 -29.04 32.52
CA VAL A 19 -7.14 -30.20 33.33
C VAL A 19 -7.45 -29.95 34.82
N GLY A 20 -7.18 -28.74 35.33
CA GLY A 20 -7.50 -28.37 36.71
C GLY A 20 -9.00 -28.44 37.02
N ILE A 21 -9.86 -27.97 36.11
CA ILE A 21 -11.32 -28.05 36.25
C ILE A 21 -11.80 -29.51 36.26
N LEU A 22 -11.26 -30.36 35.39
CA LEU A 22 -11.60 -31.78 35.34
C LEU A 22 -11.20 -32.52 36.62
N VAL A 23 -10.01 -32.25 37.15
CA VAL A 23 -9.55 -32.84 38.41
C VAL A 23 -10.41 -32.36 39.58
N ALA A 24 -10.74 -31.06 39.64
CA ALA A 24 -11.62 -30.51 40.67
C ALA A 24 -13.02 -31.13 40.63
N ALA A 25 -13.59 -31.32 39.43
CA ALA A 25 -14.88 -31.99 39.26
C ALA A 25 -14.84 -33.46 39.71
N ALA A 26 -13.78 -34.20 39.37
CA ALA A 26 -13.60 -35.58 39.81
C ALA A 26 -13.49 -35.69 41.34
N LEU A 27 -12.72 -34.79 41.96
CA LEU A 27 -12.58 -34.74 43.42
C LEU A 27 -13.89 -34.36 44.11
N MET A 28 -14.68 -33.45 43.54
CA MET A 28 -16.02 -33.13 44.06
C MET A 28 -16.97 -34.33 43.97
N CYS A 29 -16.96 -35.09 42.87
CA CYS A 29 -17.76 -36.30 42.74
C CYS A 29 -17.36 -37.37 43.76
N ILE A 30 -16.06 -37.55 44.00
CA ILE A 30 -15.56 -38.48 45.03
C ILE A 30 -15.97 -38.00 46.44
N GLY A 31 -15.88 -36.70 46.71
CA GLY A 31 -16.31 -36.11 47.98
C GLY A 31 -17.81 -36.27 48.24
N VAL A 32 -18.66 -36.03 47.23
CA VAL A 32 -20.10 -36.26 47.30
C VAL A 32 -20.41 -37.73 47.54
N PHE A 33 -19.69 -38.64 46.88
CA PHE A 33 -19.85 -40.08 47.09
C PHE A 33 -19.45 -40.51 48.51
N ALA A 34 -18.38 -39.94 49.06
CA ALA A 34 -17.95 -40.18 50.44
C ALA A 34 -18.97 -39.65 51.46
N ILE A 35 -19.54 -38.46 51.22
CA ILE A 35 -20.58 -37.87 52.09
C ILE A 35 -21.87 -38.69 52.05
N LEU A 36 -22.28 -39.20 50.88
CA LEU A 36 -23.43 -40.09 50.74
C LEU A 36 -23.24 -41.44 51.46
N MET A 37 -22.00 -41.94 51.53
CA MET A 37 -21.65 -43.13 52.31
C MET A 37 -21.63 -42.84 53.83
N CYS A 38 -21.14 -41.67 54.26
CA CYS A 38 -21.07 -41.29 55.68
C CYS A 38 -22.42 -40.88 56.30
N THR A 39 -23.37 -40.36 55.50
CA THR A 39 -24.70 -39.94 55.97
C THR A 39 -25.70 -41.10 56.09
N GLY A 40 -25.29 -42.34 55.79
CA GLY A 40 -26.11 -43.55 55.99
C GLY A 40 -27.31 -43.67 55.06
N ILE A 41 -27.43 -42.80 54.05
CA ILE A 41 -28.48 -42.85 53.02
C ILE A 41 -28.30 -44.09 52.13
N ILE A 42 -27.08 -44.62 52.01
CA ILE A 42 -26.77 -45.86 51.30
C ILE A 42 -26.49 -46.95 52.33
N SER A 43 -27.49 -47.79 52.61
CA SER A 43 -27.32 -48.98 53.45
C SER A 43 -26.61 -50.08 52.67
N VAL A 44 -25.37 -50.39 53.08
CA VAL A 44 -24.46 -51.37 52.43
C VAL A 44 -24.98 -52.81 52.43
N LYS A 45 -26.18 -53.09 52.97
CA LYS A 45 -26.69 -54.47 53.11
C LYS A 45 -27.46 -55.05 51.92
N HIS A 46 -27.76 -54.30 50.85
CA HIS A 46 -28.43 -54.89 49.68
C HIS A 46 -27.99 -54.38 48.30
N LEU A 47 -26.86 -53.69 48.20
CA LEU A 47 -26.30 -53.30 46.91
C LEU A 47 -25.23 -54.31 46.45
N LEU A 48 -25.64 -55.56 46.21
CA LEU A 48 -24.96 -56.42 45.23
C LEU A 48 -25.30 -55.92 43.82
N ILE A 49 -25.01 -54.65 43.54
CA ILE A 49 -24.67 -54.30 42.16
C ILE A 49 -23.29 -54.92 42.00
N SER A 50 -23.20 -55.96 41.19
CA SER A 50 -21.93 -56.37 40.59
C SER A 50 -21.39 -55.12 39.90
N PHE A 51 -20.56 -54.36 40.61
CA PHE A 51 -19.87 -53.20 40.07
C PHE A 51 -18.81 -53.77 39.14
N ASN A 52 -19.25 -54.11 37.92
CA ASN A 52 -18.37 -54.47 36.85
C ASN A 52 -17.68 -53.17 36.44
N TRP A 53 -16.60 -52.83 37.16
CA TRP A 53 -15.66 -51.78 36.79
C TRP A 53 -14.89 -52.29 35.56
N GLN A 54 -15.60 -52.49 34.45
CA GLN A 54 -15.02 -52.48 33.13
C GLN A 54 -15.10 -51.03 32.67
N TRP A 55 -14.18 -50.20 33.18
CA TRP A 55 -13.68 -49.14 32.31
C TRP A 55 -12.93 -49.87 31.22
N ASP A 56 -13.64 -50.28 30.17
CA ASP A 56 -12.99 -50.72 28.97
C ASP A 56 -12.08 -49.57 28.57
N PHE A 57 -10.77 -49.80 28.60
CA PHE A 57 -9.77 -48.79 28.26
C PHE A 57 -10.16 -48.08 26.94
N TRP A 58 -10.77 -48.85 26.05
CA TRP A 58 -11.41 -48.42 24.80
C TRP A 58 -12.50 -47.37 24.97
N THR A 59 -13.43 -47.48 25.93
CA THR A 59 -14.49 -46.49 26.15
C THR A 59 -13.94 -45.15 26.64
N CYS A 60 -12.90 -45.18 27.49
CA CYS A 60 -12.23 -43.96 27.93
C CYS A 60 -11.42 -43.30 26.79
N LEU A 61 -10.80 -44.13 25.95
CA LEU A 61 -10.04 -43.69 24.78
C LEU A 61 -10.95 -43.13 23.67
N GLU A 62 -12.14 -43.70 23.49
CA GLU A 62 -13.19 -43.18 22.60
C GLU A 62 -13.74 -41.84 23.07
N ALA A 63 -13.95 -41.67 24.38
CA ALA A 63 -14.40 -40.39 24.94
C ALA A 63 -13.34 -39.28 24.76
N ILE A 64 -12.06 -39.59 25.01
CA ILE A 64 -10.95 -38.67 24.73
C ILE A 64 -10.83 -38.38 23.23
N GLY A 65 -10.99 -39.39 22.38
CA GLY A 65 -11.01 -39.24 20.93
C GLY A 65 -12.14 -38.34 20.43
N THR A 66 -13.33 -38.45 21.04
CA THR A 66 -14.50 -37.62 20.71
C THR A 66 -14.32 -36.17 21.14
N ILE A 67 -13.76 -35.93 22.34
CA ILE A 67 -13.43 -34.58 22.81
C ILE A 67 -12.34 -33.96 21.93
N GLY A 68 -11.32 -34.74 21.56
CA GLY A 68 -10.25 -34.32 20.64
C GLY A 68 -10.79 -33.96 19.26
N ALA A 69 -11.62 -34.83 18.67
CA ALA A 69 -12.26 -34.60 17.37
C ALA A 69 -13.19 -33.38 17.39
N THR A 70 -13.97 -33.20 18.47
CA THR A 70 -14.86 -32.05 18.64
C THR A 70 -14.07 -30.75 18.79
N THR A 71 -12.95 -30.78 19.51
CA THR A 71 -12.05 -29.63 19.65
C THR A 71 -11.38 -29.26 18.31
N VAL A 72 -10.88 -30.26 17.58
CA VAL A 72 -10.29 -30.05 16.24
C VAL A 72 -11.34 -29.61 15.23
N ALA A 73 -12.57 -30.10 15.30
CA ALA A 73 -13.65 -29.64 14.44
C ALA A 73 -14.04 -28.19 14.77
N LEU A 74 -14.35 -27.87 16.02
CA LEU A 74 -14.77 -26.52 16.42
C LEU A 74 -13.67 -25.47 16.23
N PHE A 75 -12.43 -25.77 16.65
CA PHE A 75 -11.33 -24.81 16.50
C PHE A 75 -10.68 -24.89 15.13
N GLY A 76 -10.41 -26.07 14.60
CA GLY A 76 -9.75 -26.25 13.31
C GLY A 76 -10.60 -25.79 12.13
N LEU A 77 -11.91 -26.09 12.12
CA LEU A 77 -12.80 -25.60 11.06
C LEU A 77 -13.05 -24.10 11.20
N ASN A 78 -13.28 -23.56 12.41
CA ASN A 78 -13.37 -22.10 12.56
C ASN A 78 -12.08 -21.38 12.17
N LEU A 79 -10.90 -21.94 12.47
CA LEU A 79 -9.61 -21.36 12.08
C LEU A 79 -9.40 -21.42 10.56
N LYS A 80 -9.80 -22.52 9.92
CA LYS A 80 -9.74 -22.68 8.47
C LYS A 80 -10.73 -21.74 7.78
N GLU A 81 -11.97 -21.70 8.24
CA GLU A 81 -13.03 -20.84 7.70
C GLU A 81 -12.72 -19.36 7.93
N THR A 82 -12.23 -18.96 9.11
CA THR A 82 -11.74 -17.59 9.28
C THR A 82 -10.53 -17.31 8.42
N ARG A 83 -9.60 -18.25 8.21
CA ARG A 83 -8.47 -18.04 7.29
C ARG A 83 -8.91 -17.90 5.84
N GLU A 84 -9.89 -18.69 5.41
CA GLU A 84 -10.46 -18.62 4.06
C GLU A 84 -11.25 -17.32 3.86
N LYS A 85 -12.12 -16.94 4.80
CA LYS A 85 -12.81 -15.64 4.80
C LYS A 85 -11.82 -14.46 4.82
N ARG A 86 -10.75 -14.54 5.61
CA ARG A 86 -9.69 -13.52 5.67
C ARG A 86 -8.98 -13.29 4.34
N TRP A 87 -8.90 -14.31 3.49
CA TRP A 87 -8.22 -14.21 2.19
C TRP A 87 -9.19 -13.97 1.04
N ALA A 88 -10.49 -14.20 1.24
CA ALA A 88 -11.48 -14.14 0.18
C ALA A 88 -11.56 -12.74 -0.45
N VAL A 89 -11.68 -11.69 0.38
CA VAL A 89 -11.73 -10.29 -0.09
C VAL A 89 -10.42 -9.90 -0.77
N ALA A 90 -9.29 -10.09 -0.07
CA ALA A 90 -7.99 -9.63 -0.56
C ALA A 90 -7.55 -10.29 -1.88
N LYS A 91 -7.99 -11.54 -2.13
CA LYS A 91 -7.72 -12.23 -3.40
C LYS A 91 -8.40 -11.57 -4.61
N MET A 92 -9.55 -10.92 -4.41
CA MET A 92 -10.36 -10.32 -5.46
C MET A 92 -10.00 -8.86 -5.75
N VAL A 93 -9.12 -8.25 -4.96
CA VAL A 93 -8.56 -6.93 -5.25
C VAL A 93 -7.38 -7.10 -6.19
N SER A 94 -7.36 -6.40 -7.31
CA SER A 94 -6.30 -6.44 -8.32
C SER A 94 -5.96 -5.04 -8.83
N SER A 95 -4.76 -4.91 -9.39
CA SER A 95 -4.33 -3.72 -10.11
C SER A 95 -3.50 -4.14 -11.31
N TRP A 96 -3.68 -3.48 -12.44
CA TRP A 96 -2.88 -3.70 -13.65
C TRP A 96 -2.78 -2.41 -14.45
N ILE A 97 -1.86 -2.38 -15.42
CA ILE A 97 -1.77 -1.30 -16.40
C ILE A 97 -2.16 -1.84 -17.75
N SER A 98 -3.04 -1.14 -18.44
CA SER A 98 -3.31 -1.37 -19.87
C SER A 98 -2.58 -0.33 -20.71
N GLU A 99 -2.09 -0.78 -21.84
CA GLU A 99 -1.44 0.06 -22.83
C GLU A 99 -2.07 -0.22 -24.19
N ASP A 100 -2.49 0.83 -24.89
CA ASP A 100 -3.09 0.76 -26.21
C ASP A 100 -2.56 1.88 -27.09
N SER A 101 -2.39 1.63 -28.38
CA SER A 101 -2.01 2.66 -29.36
C SER A 101 -3.25 3.10 -30.12
N LYS A 102 -3.75 4.30 -29.84
CA LYS A 102 -4.95 4.84 -30.48
C LYS A 102 -4.58 5.90 -31.51
N PRO A 103 -5.24 5.94 -32.68
CA PRO A 103 -5.03 7.05 -33.60
C PRO A 103 -5.43 8.36 -32.92
N ASN A 104 -4.65 9.42 -33.14
CA ASN A 104 -5.00 10.77 -32.71
C ASN A 104 -6.24 11.29 -33.49
N ALA A 105 -6.82 12.39 -33.02
CA ALA A 105 -8.06 12.93 -33.57
C ALA A 105 -8.01 13.25 -35.08
N ASP A 106 -6.85 13.62 -35.62
CA ASP A 106 -6.66 13.93 -37.03
C ASP A 106 -6.20 12.72 -37.88
N GLY A 107 -5.95 11.57 -37.23
CA GLY A 107 -5.55 10.32 -37.87
C GLY A 107 -4.12 10.33 -38.42
N THR A 108 -3.30 11.31 -38.05
CA THR A 108 -1.92 11.45 -38.56
C THR A 108 -0.90 10.62 -37.80
N ALA A 109 -1.18 10.26 -36.55
CA ALA A 109 -0.26 9.52 -35.69
C ALA A 109 -0.99 8.63 -34.68
N TYR A 110 -0.23 7.73 -34.04
CA TYR A 110 -0.71 6.92 -32.92
C TYR A 110 -0.24 7.52 -31.60
N VAL A 111 -1.15 7.56 -30.64
CA VAL A 111 -0.97 8.01 -29.28
C VAL A 111 -0.98 6.78 -28.39
N ARG A 112 0.13 6.54 -27.72
CA ARG A 112 0.22 5.53 -26.66
C ARG A 112 -0.66 5.97 -25.50
N LYS A 113 -1.76 5.28 -25.24
CA LYS A 113 -2.64 5.49 -24.09
C LYS A 113 -2.30 4.48 -22.99
N VAL A 114 -2.04 4.97 -21.79
CA VAL A 114 -1.64 4.13 -20.64
C VAL A 114 -2.59 4.39 -19.47
N ILE A 115 -3.25 3.34 -18.98
CA ILE A 115 -4.28 3.44 -17.93
C ILE A 115 -3.93 2.48 -16.78
N ILE A 116 -3.89 3.01 -15.55
CA ILE A 116 -3.88 2.20 -14.34
C ILE A 116 -5.31 1.79 -14.03
N HIS A 117 -5.51 0.49 -13.79
CA HIS A 117 -6.75 -0.09 -13.33
C HIS A 117 -6.58 -0.57 -11.88
N VAL A 118 -7.54 -0.25 -11.02
CA VAL A 118 -7.63 -0.74 -9.65
C VAL A 118 -9.01 -1.30 -9.45
N ASN A 119 -9.12 -2.60 -9.23
CA ASN A 119 -10.38 -3.31 -9.21
C ASN A 119 -10.59 -4.06 -7.91
N ASN A 120 -11.84 -4.13 -7.49
CA ASN A 120 -12.31 -4.95 -6.38
C ASN A 120 -13.51 -5.77 -6.83
N GLU A 121 -13.30 -7.05 -7.13
CA GLU A 121 -14.34 -8.03 -7.47
C GLU A 121 -14.93 -8.73 -6.23
N SER A 122 -14.58 -8.29 -5.01
CA SER A 122 -15.16 -8.86 -3.80
C SER A 122 -16.54 -8.26 -3.50
N ASP A 123 -17.26 -8.94 -2.61
CA ASP A 123 -18.56 -8.49 -2.10
C ASP A 123 -18.47 -7.41 -1.01
N GLU A 124 -17.26 -6.99 -0.63
CA GLU A 124 -17.04 -5.98 0.41
C GLU A 124 -16.12 -4.86 -0.08
N PRO A 125 -16.30 -3.61 0.38
CA PRO A 125 -15.38 -2.53 0.05
C PRO A 125 -14.00 -2.75 0.69
N VAL A 126 -12.96 -2.21 0.07
CA VAL A 126 -11.64 -2.08 0.69
C VAL A 126 -11.27 -0.61 0.85
N TYR A 127 -10.35 -0.33 1.77
CA TYR A 127 -10.08 1.02 2.24
C TYR A 127 -8.62 1.39 2.07
N ASP A 128 -8.38 2.70 2.02
CA ASP A 128 -7.05 3.31 1.95
C ASP A 128 -6.13 2.60 0.95
N VAL A 129 -6.59 2.50 -0.30
CA VAL A 129 -5.83 1.87 -1.38
C VAL A 129 -4.76 2.83 -1.86
N GLU A 130 -3.52 2.38 -1.85
CA GLU A 130 -2.34 3.08 -2.34
C GLU A 130 -1.83 2.32 -3.57
N VAL A 131 -1.63 3.03 -4.68
CA VAL A 131 -1.06 2.44 -5.90
C VAL A 131 0.30 3.04 -6.17
N ASN A 132 1.23 2.19 -6.62
CA ASN A 132 2.57 2.60 -6.96
C ASN A 132 2.99 1.97 -8.28
N THR A 133 3.28 2.82 -9.25
CA THR A 133 3.76 2.44 -10.57
C THR A 133 5.27 2.28 -10.54
N THR A 134 5.77 1.29 -11.29
CA THR A 134 7.20 1.05 -11.47
C THR A 134 7.51 0.64 -12.90
N LEU A 135 8.75 0.91 -13.31
CA LEU A 135 9.36 0.44 -14.55
C LEU A 135 10.45 -0.59 -14.26
N ASP A 136 11.00 -1.18 -15.33
CA ASP A 136 12.14 -2.10 -15.33
C ASP A 136 12.04 -3.23 -14.29
N ASN A 137 10.86 -3.84 -14.22
CA ASN A 137 10.60 -4.97 -13.33
C ASN A 137 10.82 -4.64 -11.84
N GLY A 138 10.41 -3.44 -11.42
CA GLY A 138 10.47 -3.02 -10.01
C GLY A 138 11.70 -2.19 -9.63
N LYS A 139 12.56 -1.82 -10.59
CA LYS A 139 13.80 -1.07 -10.33
C LYS A 139 13.59 0.45 -10.25
N HIS A 140 12.55 0.97 -10.91
CA HIS A 140 12.29 2.41 -10.99
C HIS A 140 10.86 2.72 -10.61
N TRP A 141 10.64 3.10 -9.34
CA TRP A 141 9.31 3.47 -8.86
C TRP A 141 9.02 4.94 -9.17
N LEU A 142 7.82 5.21 -9.67
CA LEU A 142 7.38 6.54 -10.07
C LEU A 142 6.32 7.13 -9.13
N GLY A 143 5.76 6.30 -8.26
CA GLY A 143 4.67 6.65 -7.36
C GLY A 143 3.28 6.45 -7.97
N PRO A 144 2.24 7.14 -7.46
CA PRO A 144 0.85 6.94 -7.88
C PRO A 144 0.51 7.61 -9.22
N LEU A 145 1.39 8.49 -9.73
CA LEU A 145 1.19 9.26 -10.96
C LEU A 145 -0.14 10.05 -10.92
N SER A 146 -1.07 9.75 -11.83
CA SER A 146 -2.41 10.36 -11.88
C SER A 146 -3.41 9.76 -10.90
N ALA A 147 -3.08 8.64 -10.26
CA ALA A 147 -3.91 8.12 -9.19
C ALA A 147 -3.74 8.97 -7.92
N PRO A 148 -4.79 9.11 -7.08
CA PRO A 148 -4.66 9.74 -5.77
C PRO A 148 -3.64 9.03 -4.89
N ASP A 149 -2.99 9.77 -3.98
CA ASP A 149 -2.06 9.18 -2.99
C ASP A 149 -2.74 8.06 -2.18
N ILE A 150 -4.01 8.28 -1.82
CA ILE A 150 -4.84 7.31 -1.09
C ILE A 150 -6.25 7.37 -1.67
N ILE A 151 -6.73 6.24 -2.18
CA ILE A 151 -8.13 6.02 -2.50
C ILE A 151 -8.82 5.54 -1.22
N ARG A 152 -9.59 6.42 -0.58
CA ARG A 152 -10.19 6.15 0.74
C ARG A 152 -11.08 4.92 0.76
N VAL A 153 -11.86 4.72 -0.28
CA VAL A 153 -12.78 3.59 -0.43
C VAL A 153 -12.74 3.12 -1.87
N LEU A 154 -12.46 1.84 -2.07
CA LEU A 154 -12.68 1.13 -3.31
C LEU A 154 -13.90 0.20 -3.12
N PRO A 155 -15.07 0.56 -3.67
CA PRO A 155 -16.30 -0.20 -3.43
C PRO A 155 -16.23 -1.63 -3.97
N ALA A 156 -17.14 -2.49 -3.49
CA ALA A 156 -17.35 -3.82 -4.05
C ALA A 156 -17.80 -3.74 -5.51
N HIS A 157 -17.35 -4.68 -6.33
CA HIS A 157 -17.67 -4.80 -7.77
C HIS A 157 -17.42 -3.52 -8.56
N ARG A 158 -16.31 -2.84 -8.26
CA ARG A 158 -15.93 -1.58 -8.91
C ARG A 158 -14.47 -1.56 -9.31
N GLU A 159 -14.28 -1.03 -10.51
CA GLU A 159 -13.01 -0.68 -11.09
C GLU A 159 -12.86 0.84 -11.15
N LEU A 160 -11.70 1.34 -10.72
CA LEU A 160 -11.27 2.71 -10.92
C LEU A 160 -10.16 2.74 -11.97
N GLN A 161 -10.24 3.73 -12.86
CA GLN A 161 -9.30 3.92 -13.95
C GLN A 161 -8.62 5.29 -13.84
N PHE A 162 -7.30 5.31 -13.99
CA PHE A 162 -6.51 6.54 -13.96
C PHE A 162 -5.63 6.61 -15.20
N ASP A 163 -5.82 7.65 -16.00
CA ASP A 163 -5.04 7.88 -17.22
C ASP A 163 -3.66 8.44 -16.84
N ILE A 164 -2.61 7.67 -17.12
CA ILE A 164 -1.21 8.03 -16.85
C ILE A 164 -0.44 8.29 -18.15
N THR A 165 -1.13 8.55 -19.25
CA THR A 165 -0.51 8.77 -20.55
C THR A 165 0.50 9.92 -20.54
N ILE A 166 0.09 11.10 -20.07
CA ILE A 166 0.97 12.27 -19.96
C ILE A 166 2.18 11.99 -19.04
N PRO A 167 1.99 11.45 -17.81
CA PRO A 167 3.10 11.04 -16.95
C PRO A 167 4.11 10.10 -17.62
N MET A 168 3.64 9.22 -18.52
CA MET A 168 4.47 8.22 -19.20
C MET A 168 5.24 8.76 -20.42
N LEU A 169 5.01 10.00 -20.85
CA LEU A 169 5.71 10.60 -21.99
C LEU A 169 7.23 10.70 -21.79
N GLY A 170 7.67 10.89 -20.54
CA GLY A 170 9.09 10.94 -20.18
C GLY A 170 9.81 9.58 -20.24
N TYR A 171 9.07 8.48 -20.38
CA TYR A 171 9.55 7.09 -20.26
C TYR A 171 9.22 6.25 -21.49
N ARG A 172 9.15 6.86 -22.68
CA ARG A 172 8.72 6.22 -23.93
C ARG A 172 9.60 5.04 -24.38
N HIS A 173 10.87 5.01 -23.98
CA HIS A 173 11.82 3.97 -24.36
C HIS A 173 11.83 2.76 -23.41
N MET A 174 11.12 2.86 -22.28
CA MET A 174 11.14 1.85 -21.23
C MET A 174 10.11 0.76 -21.48
N ASP A 175 10.38 -0.42 -20.89
CA ASP A 175 9.51 -1.59 -20.94
C ASP A 175 8.10 -1.31 -20.37
N THR A 176 7.22 -2.30 -20.49
CA THR A 176 5.82 -2.18 -20.04
C THR A 176 5.76 -1.82 -18.54
N PRO A 177 5.09 -0.72 -18.17
CA PRO A 177 4.97 -0.32 -16.78
C PRO A 177 4.16 -1.35 -15.97
N GLN A 178 4.50 -1.48 -14.70
CA GLN A 178 3.81 -2.36 -13.75
C GLN A 178 3.28 -1.56 -12.58
N VAL A 179 2.28 -2.11 -11.88
CA VAL A 179 1.66 -1.47 -10.72
C VAL A 179 1.57 -2.45 -9.56
N ALA A 180 1.93 -1.98 -8.38
CA ALA A 180 1.63 -2.63 -7.11
C ALA A 180 0.55 -1.85 -6.38
N CYS A 181 -0.26 -2.53 -5.56
CA CYS A 181 -1.25 -1.88 -4.72
C CYS A 181 -1.18 -2.38 -3.27
N THR A 182 -1.37 -1.47 -2.34
CA THR A 182 -1.57 -1.77 -0.92
C THR A 182 -2.98 -1.34 -0.54
N PHE A 183 -3.68 -2.11 0.29
CA PHE A 183 -5.06 -1.80 0.69
C PHE A 183 -5.39 -2.40 2.05
N VAL A 184 -6.47 -1.90 2.65
CA VAL A 184 -7.00 -2.37 3.92
C VAL A 184 -8.31 -3.12 3.70
N ASP A 185 -8.37 -4.37 4.17
CA ASP A 185 -9.60 -5.15 4.10
C ASP A 185 -10.64 -4.69 5.15
N PRO A 186 -11.90 -5.12 5.05
CA PRO A 186 -12.96 -4.81 6.03
C PRO A 186 -12.64 -5.18 7.48
N ASN A 187 -11.70 -6.11 7.69
CA ASN A 187 -11.27 -6.57 9.00
C ASN A 187 -10.05 -5.78 9.52
N GLY A 188 -9.67 -4.70 8.84
CA GLY A 188 -8.57 -3.82 9.21
C GLY A 188 -7.18 -4.38 8.91
N ARG A 189 -7.07 -5.44 8.10
CA ARG A 189 -5.77 -6.01 7.71
C ARG A 189 -5.20 -5.28 6.52
N VAL A 190 -3.88 -5.10 6.53
CA VAL A 190 -3.14 -4.47 5.44
C VAL A 190 -2.62 -5.56 4.53
N TRP A 191 -2.97 -5.44 3.26
CA TRP A 191 -2.55 -6.35 2.19
C TRP A 191 -1.77 -5.59 1.15
N GLU A 192 -0.71 -6.21 0.63
CA GLU A 192 0.03 -5.72 -0.52
C GLU A 192 -0.10 -6.76 -1.64
N ARG A 193 -0.48 -6.30 -2.83
CA ARG A 193 -0.31 -7.05 -4.06
C ARG A 193 0.88 -6.45 -4.83
N ASN A 194 1.95 -7.23 -4.92
CA ASN A 194 3.18 -6.80 -5.58
C ASN A 194 3.03 -6.81 -7.11
N ILE A 195 4.08 -6.38 -7.81
CA ILE A 195 4.13 -6.30 -9.28
C ILE A 195 3.99 -7.66 -9.99
N ASP A 196 4.32 -8.76 -9.31
CA ASP A 196 4.10 -10.13 -9.81
C ASP A 196 2.66 -10.63 -9.58
N GLY A 197 1.79 -9.79 -9.00
CA GLY A 197 0.43 -10.15 -8.61
C GLY A 197 0.34 -11.02 -7.34
N LYS A 198 1.45 -11.27 -6.63
CA LYS A 198 1.47 -12.03 -5.38
C LYS A 198 0.93 -11.17 -4.24
N LEU A 199 0.11 -11.80 -3.41
CA LEU A 199 -0.54 -11.17 -2.26
C LEU A 199 0.23 -11.47 -0.96
N ARG A 200 0.50 -10.42 -0.17
CA ARG A 200 1.23 -10.47 1.10
C ARG A 200 0.44 -9.76 2.21
N ASP A 201 0.39 -10.35 3.40
CA ASP A 201 -0.18 -9.72 4.61
C ASP A 201 0.88 -8.86 5.28
N CYS A 202 0.73 -7.54 5.17
CA CYS A 202 1.64 -6.52 5.70
C CYS A 202 1.17 -5.93 7.03
N SER A 203 0.14 -6.51 7.67
CA SER A 203 -0.49 -5.93 8.88
C SER A 203 0.46 -5.76 10.07
N LYS A 204 1.59 -6.49 10.09
CA LYS A 204 2.60 -6.43 11.16
C LYS A 204 3.86 -5.66 10.77
N GLU A 205 3.94 -5.19 9.54
CA GLU A 205 5.12 -4.50 9.03
C GLU A 205 5.11 -3.06 9.54
N LYS A 206 6.21 -2.64 10.15
CA LYS A 206 6.38 -1.26 10.58
C LYS A 206 6.85 -0.43 9.39
N PRO A 207 6.39 0.81 9.27
CA PRO A 207 6.86 1.68 8.20
C PRO A 207 8.35 2.00 8.41
N HIS A 208 9.13 1.90 7.34
CA HIS A 208 10.57 2.16 7.33
C HIS A 208 11.05 2.66 5.97
N TRP A 209 12.18 3.35 5.97
CA TRP A 209 12.86 3.76 4.74
C TRP A 209 13.71 2.60 4.21
N VAL A 210 13.65 2.39 2.90
CA VAL A 210 14.45 1.41 2.17
C VAL A 210 15.17 2.14 1.04
N ASP A 211 16.45 1.84 0.85
CA ASP A 211 17.22 2.40 -0.25
C ASP A 211 16.66 1.82 -1.57
N GLN A 212 16.20 2.71 -2.44
CA GLN A 212 15.53 2.31 -3.68
C GLN A 212 16.55 2.04 -4.80
N GLN A 213 17.76 2.60 -4.68
CA GLN A 213 18.86 2.55 -5.64
C GLN A 213 20.21 2.64 -4.91
N ASP A 214 21.27 2.12 -5.53
CA ASP A 214 22.67 2.40 -5.15
C ASP A 214 22.97 3.89 -5.42
N ASP A 215 22.64 4.80 -4.49
CA ASP A 215 23.02 6.24 -4.50
C ASP A 215 22.81 7.02 -5.84
N GLU A 216 21.93 6.56 -6.74
CA GLU A 216 21.69 7.18 -8.06
C GLU A 216 20.52 8.19 -8.02
N LEU A 217 20.56 9.17 -8.94
CA LEU A 217 19.46 10.13 -9.12
C LEU A 217 18.17 9.41 -9.55
N PRO A 218 16.98 9.94 -9.20
CA PRO A 218 15.69 9.32 -9.56
C PRO A 218 15.39 9.30 -11.07
N VAL A 219 16.27 9.86 -11.90
CA VAL A 219 16.19 9.94 -13.36
C VAL A 219 17.54 9.52 -13.93
N LYS A 220 17.56 8.66 -14.95
CA LYS A 220 18.78 8.13 -15.56
C LYS A 220 18.99 8.69 -16.96
N GLY A 221 20.25 8.99 -17.32
CA GLY A 221 20.72 9.29 -18.68
C GLY A 221 19.66 9.78 -19.67
N GLU A 222 19.08 8.85 -20.44
CA GLU A 222 18.16 9.09 -21.55
C GLU A 222 16.78 9.66 -21.13
N ASP A 223 16.41 9.57 -19.85
CA ASP A 223 15.17 10.14 -19.29
C ASP A 223 15.26 11.66 -19.04
N PHE A 224 16.43 12.28 -19.18
CA PHE A 224 16.61 13.73 -19.05
C PHE A 224 16.03 14.48 -20.26
N THR A 225 14.70 14.52 -20.33
CA THR A 225 13.94 15.17 -21.40
C THR A 225 12.95 16.20 -20.85
N PRO A 226 12.54 17.19 -21.64
CA PRO A 226 11.46 18.10 -21.25
C PRO A 226 10.11 17.40 -20.99
N PHE A 227 9.93 16.16 -21.44
CA PHE A 227 8.70 15.38 -21.26
C PHE A 227 8.70 14.57 -19.94
N ASN A 228 9.81 14.56 -19.21
CA ASN A 228 9.92 13.96 -17.89
C ASN A 228 9.86 15.05 -16.80
N SER A 229 8.78 15.06 -16.01
CA SER A 229 8.58 16.08 -14.97
C SER A 229 9.65 16.04 -13.87
N MET A 230 10.14 14.85 -13.51
CA MET A 230 11.21 14.71 -12.52
C MET A 230 12.54 15.24 -13.06
N ALA A 231 12.83 15.00 -14.34
CA ALA A 231 14.02 15.54 -14.99
C ALA A 231 14.01 17.08 -14.98
N VAL A 232 12.88 17.69 -15.37
CA VAL A 232 12.72 19.16 -15.36
C VAL A 232 12.87 19.72 -13.95
N CYS A 233 12.34 19.05 -12.92
CA CYS A 233 12.53 19.46 -11.53
C CYS A 233 14.01 19.41 -11.10
N LEU A 234 14.73 18.34 -11.41
CA LEU A 234 16.16 18.22 -11.12
C LEU A 234 16.98 19.27 -11.86
N MET A 235 16.69 19.50 -13.14
CA MET A 235 17.34 20.53 -13.95
C MET A 235 17.10 21.92 -13.36
N PHE A 236 15.87 22.21 -12.90
CA PHE A 236 15.52 23.47 -12.25
C PHE A 236 16.29 23.68 -10.95
N LEU A 237 16.33 22.69 -10.06
CA LEU A 237 17.09 22.78 -8.79
C LEU A 237 18.59 22.94 -9.04
N ASN A 238 19.15 22.24 -10.03
CA ASN A 238 20.55 22.42 -10.43
C ASN A 238 20.81 23.82 -11.03
N ALA A 239 19.91 24.35 -11.86
CA ALA A 239 20.01 25.70 -12.39
C ALA A 239 19.89 26.75 -11.29
N LEU A 240 18.98 26.58 -10.33
CA LEU A 240 18.82 27.46 -9.17
C LEU A 240 20.13 27.58 -8.38
N ASN A 241 20.85 26.47 -8.22
CA ASN A 241 22.12 26.47 -7.51
C ASN A 241 23.29 27.06 -8.31
N LYS A 242 23.35 26.84 -9.63
CA LYS A 242 24.49 27.22 -10.48
C LYS A 242 24.36 28.60 -11.10
N ASP A 243 23.23 28.87 -11.75
CA ASP A 243 22.97 30.09 -12.50
C ASP A 243 21.45 30.40 -12.53
N PRO A 244 20.90 30.96 -11.45
CA PRO A 244 19.46 31.18 -11.32
C PRO A 244 18.92 32.29 -12.25
N ASN A 245 19.79 33.09 -12.87
CA ASN A 245 19.39 34.14 -13.82
C ASN A 245 19.71 33.80 -15.29
N GLY A 246 20.29 32.62 -15.52
CA GLY A 246 20.78 32.16 -16.80
C GLY A 246 19.68 31.78 -17.79
N GLU A 247 20.10 31.58 -19.04
CA GLU A 247 19.23 31.12 -20.13
C GLU A 247 18.61 29.76 -19.84
N ALA A 248 19.38 28.84 -19.24
CA ALA A 248 18.90 27.52 -18.85
C ALA A 248 17.75 27.59 -17.84
N MET A 249 17.81 28.50 -16.87
CA MET A 249 16.72 28.72 -15.91
C MET A 249 15.46 29.23 -16.62
N ARG A 250 15.60 30.24 -17.49
CA ARG A 250 14.47 30.81 -18.25
C ARG A 250 13.79 29.77 -19.14
N ALA A 251 14.57 28.87 -19.73
CA ALA A 251 14.06 27.79 -20.56
C ALA A 251 13.24 26.76 -19.77
N LEU A 252 13.44 26.64 -18.44
CA LEU A 252 12.74 25.68 -17.58
C LEU A 252 11.46 26.23 -16.96
N ILE A 253 11.30 27.56 -16.93
CA ILE A 253 10.15 28.23 -16.31
C ILE A 253 8.95 28.25 -17.24
N SER A 254 7.76 28.10 -16.67
CA SER A 254 6.51 28.16 -17.42
C SER A 254 6.22 29.59 -17.88
N PRO A 255 5.96 29.83 -19.17
CA PRO A 255 5.66 31.18 -19.67
C PRO A 255 4.36 31.76 -19.08
N GLN A 256 3.50 30.92 -18.52
CA GLN A 256 2.22 31.30 -17.90
C GLN A 256 2.41 31.77 -16.45
N ALA A 257 3.56 31.49 -15.85
CA ALA A 257 3.85 31.83 -14.46
C ALA A 257 4.40 33.26 -14.36
N THR A 258 3.49 34.24 -14.22
CA THR A 258 3.82 35.67 -14.13
C THR A 258 4.60 36.06 -12.86
N GLY A 259 4.67 35.17 -11.86
CA GLY A 259 5.36 35.42 -10.60
C GLY A 259 6.89 35.50 -10.73
N TRP A 260 7.49 34.81 -11.70
CA TRP A 260 8.95 34.67 -11.81
C TRP A 260 9.69 35.98 -12.08
N GLU A 261 9.03 36.97 -12.69
CA GLU A 261 9.63 38.29 -12.96
C GLU A 261 9.95 39.08 -11.68
N LYS A 262 9.33 38.72 -10.55
CA LYS A 262 9.44 39.45 -9.27
C LYS A 262 10.22 38.67 -8.21
N VAL A 263 10.77 37.52 -8.56
CA VAL A 263 11.45 36.62 -7.62
C VAL A 263 12.82 37.17 -7.25
N ASP A 264 13.12 37.15 -5.94
CA ASP A 264 14.48 37.24 -5.45
C ASP A 264 15.14 35.86 -5.53
N TRP A 265 16.05 35.71 -6.49
CA TRP A 265 16.72 34.44 -6.76
C TRP A 265 17.68 34.00 -5.66
N ASP A 266 18.29 34.94 -4.94
CA ASP A 266 19.22 34.64 -3.86
C ASP A 266 18.46 34.12 -2.63
N GLU A 267 17.30 34.73 -2.34
CA GLU A 267 16.34 34.21 -1.35
C GLU A 267 15.84 32.82 -1.74
N LEU A 268 15.41 32.63 -2.99
CA LEU A 268 14.89 31.34 -3.44
C LEU A 268 15.93 30.22 -3.34
N LYS A 269 17.18 30.52 -3.72
CA LYS A 269 18.30 29.58 -3.60
C LYS A 269 18.62 29.29 -2.13
N ARG A 270 18.59 30.29 -1.26
CA ARG A 270 18.83 30.08 0.18
C ARG A 270 17.77 29.18 0.80
N ASP A 271 16.50 29.35 0.41
CA ASP A 271 15.39 28.64 1.02
C ASP A 271 15.23 27.21 0.47
N TYR A 272 15.52 26.99 -0.82
CA TYR A 272 15.26 25.71 -1.49
C TYR A 272 16.46 25.07 -2.19
N GLY A 273 17.62 25.72 -2.26
CA GLY A 273 18.80 25.23 -2.99
C GLY A 273 19.34 23.89 -2.50
N ASN A 274 19.18 23.58 -1.21
CA ASN A 274 19.61 22.30 -0.62
C ASN A 274 18.46 21.28 -0.51
N CYS A 275 17.28 21.59 -1.03
CA CYS A 275 16.18 20.64 -1.02
C CYS A 275 16.34 19.61 -2.13
N VAL A 276 15.98 18.36 -1.82
CA VAL A 276 16.00 17.24 -2.79
C VAL A 276 14.58 16.79 -3.12
N PRO A 277 14.29 16.42 -4.37
CA PRO A 277 12.97 15.93 -4.73
C PRO A 277 12.73 14.52 -4.17
N THR A 278 11.50 14.26 -3.76
CA THR A 278 11.04 12.88 -3.50
C THR A 278 10.98 12.09 -4.81
N SER A 279 11.14 10.77 -4.76
CA SER A 279 11.09 9.91 -5.96
C SER A 279 9.72 9.86 -6.67
N ASN A 280 8.66 10.33 -6.02
CA ASN A 280 7.30 10.27 -6.56
C ASN A 280 6.86 11.61 -7.17
N ALA A 281 6.41 11.55 -8.43
CA ALA A 281 5.70 12.65 -9.08
C ALA A 281 4.18 12.41 -9.02
N ARG A 282 3.43 13.46 -8.69
CA ARG A 282 1.96 13.41 -8.56
C ARG A 282 1.33 14.25 -9.65
N PHE A 283 0.23 13.77 -10.22
CA PHE A 283 -0.45 14.44 -11.33
C PHE A 283 -1.91 14.70 -10.93
N PRO A 284 -2.19 15.76 -10.14
CA PRO A 284 -3.55 16.08 -9.71
C PRO A 284 -4.49 16.44 -10.87
N ALA A 285 -3.93 16.81 -12.02
CA ALA A 285 -4.62 16.96 -13.29
C ALA A 285 -3.66 16.56 -14.43
N PRO A 286 -4.16 16.19 -15.62
CA PRO A 286 -3.30 15.68 -16.70
C PRO A 286 -2.14 16.63 -17.08
N HIS A 287 -2.38 17.94 -17.06
CA HIS A 287 -1.41 18.97 -17.44
C HIS A 287 -0.67 19.59 -16.25
N VAL A 288 -0.82 19.05 -15.04
CA VAL A 288 -0.24 19.59 -13.80
C VAL A 288 0.49 18.49 -13.06
N ALA A 289 1.78 18.66 -12.81
CA ALA A 289 2.58 17.77 -11.98
C ALA A 289 3.01 18.50 -10.70
N VAL A 290 3.10 17.75 -9.61
CA VAL A 290 3.58 18.23 -8.31
C VAL A 290 4.61 17.25 -7.79
N ILE A 291 5.79 17.79 -7.46
CA ILE A 291 6.90 17.02 -6.87
C ILE A 291 7.22 17.64 -5.52
N LEU A 292 7.21 16.82 -4.48
CA LEU A 292 7.53 17.28 -3.13
C LEU A 292 9.04 17.36 -2.97
N LEU A 293 9.47 18.38 -2.23
CA LEU A 293 10.87 18.60 -1.87
C LEU A 293 11.04 18.36 -0.38
N VAL A 294 12.14 17.70 0.00
CA VAL A 294 12.53 17.51 1.40
C VAL A 294 13.85 18.20 1.67
N ALA A 295 14.00 18.74 2.89
CA ALA A 295 15.24 19.36 3.34
C ALA A 295 16.26 18.35 3.92
N ASP A 296 15.88 17.08 4.01
CA ASP A 296 16.74 15.99 4.48
C ASP A 296 17.32 15.23 3.29
N GLU A 297 18.55 15.57 2.90
CA GLU A 297 19.27 14.92 1.81
C GLU A 297 19.44 13.40 2.04
N SER A 298 19.41 12.93 3.29
CA SER A 298 19.51 11.49 3.58
C SER A 298 18.30 10.69 3.13
N LEU A 299 17.21 11.36 2.73
CA LEU A 299 16.02 10.73 2.15
C LEU A 299 16.06 10.66 0.62
N GLN A 300 17.07 11.25 -0.02
CA GLN A 300 17.23 11.17 -1.46
C GLN A 300 17.38 9.71 -1.90
N GLY A 301 16.62 9.30 -2.93
CA GLY A 301 16.66 7.93 -3.44
C GLY A 301 16.05 6.87 -2.51
N LYS A 302 15.40 7.28 -1.40
CA LYS A 302 14.74 6.35 -0.48
C LYS A 302 13.27 6.15 -0.82
N LYS A 303 12.83 4.92 -0.62
CA LYS A 303 11.44 4.48 -0.68
C LYS A 303 10.88 4.33 0.73
N ALA A 304 9.66 4.81 0.95
CA ALA A 304 8.90 4.42 2.13
C ALA A 304 8.27 3.04 1.89
N GLU A 305 8.57 2.07 2.76
CA GLU A 305 7.88 0.78 2.79
C GLU A 305 7.07 0.64 4.07
N GLY A 306 5.91 0.01 3.97
CA GLY A 306 4.93 -0.09 5.05
C GLY A 306 4.01 1.13 5.15
N ARG A 307 2.87 0.92 5.82
CA ARG A 307 1.77 1.89 5.82
C ARG A 307 1.95 3.00 6.87
N GLY A 308 1.52 4.20 6.52
CA GLY A 308 1.38 5.33 7.45
C GLY A 308 2.62 6.19 7.63
N MET A 309 3.60 6.06 6.72
CA MET A 309 4.75 6.94 6.68
C MET A 309 4.39 8.27 6.03
N THR A 310 4.70 9.37 6.71
CA THR A 310 4.48 10.73 6.21
C THR A 310 5.82 11.39 5.92
N ILE A 311 5.92 12.03 4.76
CA ILE A 311 7.04 12.89 4.41
C ILE A 311 6.75 14.30 4.89
N ASN A 312 7.67 14.88 5.65
CA ASN A 312 7.65 16.30 5.98
C ASN A 312 8.25 17.08 4.80
N ALA A 313 7.41 17.46 3.85
CA ALA A 313 7.83 18.25 2.70
C ALA A 313 8.20 19.67 3.13
N ALA A 314 9.37 20.15 2.73
CA ALA A 314 9.80 21.53 2.90
C ALA A 314 9.12 22.46 1.88
N ALA A 315 8.87 21.94 0.67
CA ALA A 315 8.22 22.67 -0.41
C ALA A 315 7.61 21.69 -1.43
N ALA A 316 6.87 22.25 -2.39
CA ALA A 316 6.40 21.56 -3.59
C ALA A 316 6.83 22.34 -4.83
N VAL A 317 7.29 21.63 -5.86
CA VAL A 317 7.48 22.17 -7.21
C VAL A 317 6.25 21.80 -8.02
N THR A 318 5.56 22.82 -8.53
CA THR A 318 4.42 22.64 -9.45
C THR A 318 4.91 22.86 -10.88
N LEU A 319 4.59 21.93 -11.77
CA LEU A 319 4.92 21.99 -13.19
C LEU A 319 3.65 21.97 -14.04
N THR A 320 3.69 22.67 -15.17
CA THR A 320 2.63 22.68 -16.20
C THR A 320 3.15 22.04 -17.48
N PHE A 321 2.31 21.26 -18.15
CA PHE A 321 2.63 20.61 -19.42
C PHE A 321 2.05 21.36 -20.62
N SER A 322 2.81 21.47 -21.70
CA SER A 322 2.30 21.75 -23.05
C SER A 322 2.97 20.83 -24.07
N GLN A 323 2.29 20.51 -25.17
CA GLN A 323 2.85 19.61 -26.19
C GLN A 323 4.10 20.18 -26.87
N GLU A 324 4.14 21.50 -27.09
CA GLU A 324 5.24 22.17 -27.78
C GLU A 324 6.52 22.26 -26.93
N GLN A 325 6.38 22.45 -25.62
CA GLN A 325 7.52 22.73 -24.74
C GLN A 325 7.84 21.55 -23.82
N GLY A 326 6.88 20.69 -23.51
CA GLY A 326 6.95 19.70 -22.44
C GLY A 326 6.58 20.30 -21.08
N TRP A 327 7.14 19.76 -20.01
CA TRP A 327 6.98 20.26 -18.65
C TRP A 327 7.78 21.53 -18.40
N ARG A 328 7.18 22.50 -17.72
CA ARG A 328 7.84 23.71 -17.25
C ARG A 328 7.45 24.03 -15.81
N VAL A 329 8.38 24.60 -15.05
CA VAL A 329 8.18 24.93 -13.65
C VAL A 329 7.26 26.14 -13.55
N PHE A 330 6.08 25.93 -12.98
CA PHE A 330 5.10 26.98 -12.72
C PHE A 330 5.40 27.71 -11.40
N GLY A 331 5.78 26.97 -10.36
CA GLY A 331 6.07 27.54 -9.04
C GLY A 331 6.80 26.57 -8.12
N ILE A 332 7.41 27.12 -7.09
CA ILE A 332 8.04 26.37 -5.98
C ILE A 332 7.60 26.99 -4.64
N GLY A 333 7.43 26.15 -3.62
CA GLY A 333 7.00 26.57 -2.28
C GLY A 333 5.69 25.89 -1.89
N GLY A 334 4.61 26.67 -1.76
CA GLY A 334 3.27 26.12 -1.54
C GLY A 334 2.76 25.34 -2.77
N ARG A 335 1.93 24.31 -2.53
CA ARG A 335 1.25 23.61 -3.63
C ARG A 335 0.27 24.57 -4.32
N VAL A 336 0.40 24.73 -5.63
CA VAL A 336 -0.59 25.42 -6.47
C VAL A 336 -1.64 24.40 -6.92
N LEU A 337 -2.92 24.77 -6.83
CA LEU A 337 -4.00 23.88 -7.26
C LEU A 337 -4.22 23.99 -8.77
N PRO A 338 -4.64 22.92 -9.46
CA PRO A 338 -4.91 22.97 -10.90
C PRO A 338 -5.90 24.08 -11.30
N GLU A 339 -6.91 24.35 -10.47
CA GLU A 339 -7.92 25.40 -10.68
C GLU A 339 -7.36 26.83 -10.63
N ASP A 340 -6.17 27.04 -10.06
CA ASP A 340 -5.52 28.35 -9.96
C ASP A 340 -4.60 28.64 -11.15
N ILE A 341 -4.41 27.68 -12.07
CA ILE A 341 -3.50 27.79 -13.21
C ILE A 341 -4.28 28.19 -14.46
N LEU A 342 -3.93 29.35 -15.02
CA LEU A 342 -4.52 29.86 -16.26
C LEU A 342 -3.74 29.36 -17.48
N PHE A 343 -4.24 28.28 -18.08
CA PHE A 343 -3.70 27.75 -19.33
C PHE A 343 -4.14 28.59 -20.54
N PRO A 344 -3.28 28.75 -21.57
CA PRO A 344 -3.65 29.32 -22.85
C PRO A 344 -4.83 28.56 -23.45
N GLU A 345 -5.67 29.29 -24.19
CA GLU A 345 -6.83 28.73 -24.86
C GLU A 345 -6.43 27.54 -25.75
N GLY A 346 -7.22 26.46 -25.67
CA GLY A 346 -6.97 25.24 -26.44
C GLY A 346 -6.02 24.23 -25.79
N THR A 347 -5.17 24.63 -24.84
CA THR A 347 -4.14 23.74 -24.23
C THR A 347 -4.76 22.47 -23.63
N LEU A 348 -5.84 22.61 -22.87
CA LEU A 348 -6.45 21.48 -22.14
C LEU A 348 -7.36 20.60 -23.01
N THR A 349 -7.75 21.09 -24.19
CA THR A 349 -8.61 20.38 -25.14
C THR A 349 -7.84 19.71 -26.26
N GLN A 350 -6.53 19.99 -26.37
CA GLN A 350 -5.68 19.37 -27.36
C GLN A 350 -5.45 17.91 -26.94
N GLU A 351 -6.05 16.97 -27.67
CA GLU A 351 -5.69 15.57 -27.51
C GLU A 351 -4.19 15.41 -27.77
N LEU A 352 -3.51 14.62 -26.94
CA LEU A 352 -2.11 14.28 -27.17
C LEU A 352 -1.99 13.73 -28.60
N GLY A 353 -1.22 14.41 -29.44
CA GLY A 353 -1.04 14.08 -30.86
C GLY A 353 -0.16 12.85 -31.08
#